data_AF-A0A6P0R8G0-F1
#
_entry.id   AF-A0A6P0R8G0-F1
#
_cell.length_a   1.000
_cell.length_b   1.000
_cell.length_c   1.000
_cell.angle_alpha   90.00
_cell.angle_beta   90.00
_cell.angle_gamma   90.00
#
_symmetry.space_group_name_H-M   'P 1'
#
loop_
_entity.id
_entity.type
_entity.pdbx_description
1 polymer ?
#
loop_
_entity_poly.entity_id
_entity_poly.type
_entity_poly.pdbx_seq_one_letter_code
_entity_poly.pdbx_strand_id
1 'polypeptide(L)'
;MENQTTNKRIDVRGALLAAKKYLQSLRGLLEYEIKDLRLEEVELSEDRKYWLITLGFLTITPGEEESFFSKKERDYKVFKINAETSEVESMKIREL
;
A
#
# COMPACT_ATOMS: atom_id res chain seq x y z
N MET A 1 22.48 30.16 18.03
CA MET A 1 21.67 29.01 18.48
C MET A 1 21.04 28.42 17.23
N GLU A 2 21.63 27.37 16.66
CA GLU A 2 21.05 26.65 15.53
C GLU A 2 19.92 25.76 16.03
N ASN A 3 18.71 26.00 15.53
CA ASN A 3 17.58 25.11 15.75
C ASN A 3 17.85 23.79 15.03
N GLN A 4 18.09 22.73 15.80
CA GLN A 4 18.08 21.37 15.27
C GLN A 4 16.63 20.99 14.99
N THR A 5 16.19 21.19 13.75
CA THR A 5 14.94 20.61 13.25
C THR A 5 15.13 19.09 13.26
N THR A 6 14.62 18.41 14.29
CA THR A 6 14.58 16.95 14.31
C THR A 6 13.66 16.50 13.18
N ASN A 7 14.24 16.20 12.01
CA ASN A 7 13.50 15.66 10.87
C ASN A 7 13.10 14.22 11.25
N LYS A 8 11.93 14.09 11.90
CA LYS A 8 11.49 12.82 12.45
C LYS A 8 10.91 11.98 11.31
N ARG A 9 11.75 11.11 10.76
CA ARG A 9 11.34 10.08 9.80
C ARG A 9 10.16 9.27 10.36
N ILE A 10 9.26 8.90 9.46
CA ILE A 10 8.16 8.01 9.80
C ILE A 10 8.66 6.59 10.05
N ASP A 11 8.08 5.94 11.05
CA ASP A 11 8.29 4.52 11.29
C ASP A 11 7.44 3.67 10.33
N VAL A 12 7.59 2.35 10.42
CA VAL A 12 6.81 1.38 9.63
C VAL A 12 5.31 1.56 9.79
N ARG A 13 4.82 2.00 10.96
CA ARG A 13 3.38 2.20 11.19
C ARG A 13 2.88 3.43 10.44
N GLY A 14 3.67 4.51 10.43
CA GLY A 14 3.39 5.69 9.61
C GLY A 14 3.33 5.34 8.12
N ALA A 15 4.27 4.55 7.62
CA ALA A 15 4.30 4.11 6.23
C ALA A 15 3.10 3.22 5.88
N LEU A 16 2.75 2.25 6.73
CA LEU A 16 1.59 1.39 6.55
C LEU A 16 0.29 2.19 6.49
N LEU A 17 0.14 3.20 7.36
CA LEU A 17 -1.02 4.08 7.35
C LEU A 17 -1.10 4.92 6.08
N ALA A 18 0.04 5.42 5.56
CA ALA A 18 0.10 6.14 4.31
C ALA A 18 -0.33 5.25 3.12
N ALA A 19 0.21 4.02 3.03
CA ALA A 19 -0.19 3.03 2.01
C ALA A 19 -1.71 2.76 2.04
N LYS A 20 -2.24 2.45 3.23
CA LYS A 20 -3.66 2.13 3.41
C LYS A 20 -4.56 3.30 3.03
N LYS A 21 -4.23 4.52 3.48
CA LYS A 21 -5.01 5.74 3.18
C LYS A 21 -5.01 6.03 1.68
N TYR A 22 -3.86 5.90 1.03
CA TYR A 22 -3.74 6.11 -0.41
C TYR A 22 -4.60 5.10 -1.18
N LEU A 23 -4.48 3.81 -0.88
CA LEU A 23 -5.33 2.76 -1.49
C LEU A 23 -6.83 3.03 -1.28
N GLN A 24 -7.23 3.46 -0.07
CA GLN A 24 -8.62 3.81 0.24
C GLN A 24 -9.12 5.02 -0.56
N SER A 25 -8.27 6.03 -0.80
CA SER A 25 -8.65 7.20 -1.60
C SER A 25 -8.90 6.88 -3.07
N LEU A 26 -8.34 5.77 -3.57
CA LEU A 26 -8.53 5.32 -4.95
C LEU A 26 -9.76 4.44 -5.15
N ARG A 27 -10.51 4.07 -4.10
CA ARG A 27 -11.63 3.12 -4.21
C ARG A 27 -12.71 3.51 -5.23
N GLY A 28 -12.91 4.79 -5.51
CA GLY A 28 -13.86 5.24 -6.54
C GLY A 28 -13.34 5.10 -7.99
N LEU A 29 -12.04 4.86 -8.15
CA LEU A 29 -11.36 4.66 -9.45
C LEU A 29 -11.03 3.19 -9.70
N LEU A 30 -11.02 2.36 -8.65
CA LEU A 30 -10.84 0.93 -8.76
C LEU A 30 -12.22 0.32 -9.03
N GLU A 31 -12.41 -0.29 -10.20
CA GLU A 31 -13.67 -0.91 -10.63
C GLU A 31 -14.02 -2.21 -9.84
N TYR A 32 -13.43 -2.39 -8.65
CA TYR A 32 -13.58 -3.55 -7.80
C TYR A 32 -13.63 -3.16 -6.32
N GLU A 33 -14.31 -3.98 -5.53
CA GLU A 33 -14.21 -3.92 -4.08
C GLU A 33 -12.94 -4.59 -3.58
N ILE A 34 -12.30 -3.98 -2.59
CA ILE A 34 -11.16 -4.55 -1.85
C ILE A 34 -11.70 -5.27 -0.61
N LYS A 35 -11.45 -6.58 -0.51
CA LYS A 35 -11.73 -7.40 0.69
C LYS A 35 -10.46 -8.08 1.19
N ASP A 36 -10.45 -8.47 2.46
CA ASP A 36 -9.35 -9.23 3.08
C ASP A 36 -7.96 -8.58 2.85
N LEU A 37 -7.88 -7.27 3.08
CA LEU A 37 -6.67 -6.47 2.99
C LEU A 37 -5.65 -6.91 4.06
N ARG A 38 -4.44 -7.25 3.62
CA ARG A 38 -3.35 -7.74 4.47
C ARG A 38 -2.05 -7.00 4.17
N LEU A 39 -1.20 -6.92 5.19
CA LEU A 39 0.19 -6.54 5.03
C LEU A 39 0.98 -7.79 4.67
N GLU A 40 1.68 -7.78 3.54
CA GLU A 40 2.45 -8.92 3.04
C GLU A 40 3.96 -8.71 3.27
N GLU A 41 4.47 -7.51 2.97
CA GLU A 41 5.91 -7.21 3.05
C GLU A 41 6.13 -5.76 3.50
N VAL A 42 7.19 -5.57 4.27
CA VAL A 42 7.72 -4.26 4.64
C VAL A 42 9.22 -4.29 4.38
N GLU A 43 9.69 -3.33 3.59
CA GLU A 43 11.11 -3.11 3.35
C GLU A 43 11.42 -1.62 3.55
N LEU A 44 12.52 -1.33 4.25
CA LEU A 44 13.16 -0.03 4.19
C LEU A 44 14.22 -0.10 3.10
N SER A 45 14.16 0.79 2.12
CA SER A 45 15.14 0.82 1.02
C SER A 45 16.57 0.91 1.57
N GLU A 46 17.54 0.41 0.80
CA GLU A 46 18.96 0.42 1.21
C GLU A 46 19.47 1.82 1.55
N ASP A 47 19.02 2.84 0.79
CA ASP A 47 19.34 4.26 1.04
C ASP A 47 18.51 4.88 2.18
N ARG A 48 17.60 4.10 2.76
CA ARG A 48 16.69 4.43 3.86
C ARG A 48 15.75 5.60 3.57
N LYS A 49 15.63 6.01 2.31
CA LYS A 49 14.76 7.13 1.90
C LYS A 49 13.31 6.70 1.74
N TYR A 50 13.07 5.39 1.56
CA TYR A 50 11.76 4.88 1.20
C TYR A 50 11.35 3.68 2.04
N TRP A 51 10.09 3.67 2.43
CA TRP A 51 9.41 2.44 2.81
C TRP A 51 8.74 1.85 1.57
N LEU A 52 8.99 0.58 1.31
CA LEU A 52 8.27 -0.24 0.34
C LEU A 52 7.28 -1.11 1.12
N ILE A 53 5.99 -0.89 0.91
CA ILE A 53 4.92 -1.62 1.58
C ILE A 53 4.17 -2.43 0.55
N THR A 54 4.12 -3.75 0.72
CA THR A 54 3.28 -4.62 -0.11
C THR A 54 1.98 -4.93 0.61
N LEU A 55 0.86 -4.53 0.02
CA LEU A 55 -0.48 -4.89 0.49
C LEU A 55 -1.10 -5.91 -0.45
N GLY A 56 -1.63 -6.99 0.12
CA GLY A 56 -2.38 -8.01 -0.59
C GLY A 56 -3.87 -7.92 -0.29
N PHE A 57 -4.73 -8.14 -1.27
CA PHE A 57 -6.19 -8.12 -1.07
C PHE A 57 -6.92 -8.99 -2.10
N LEU A 58 -8.15 -9.35 -1.79
CA LEU A 58 -9.06 -9.97 -2.73
C LEU A 58 -9.85 -8.88 -3.45
N THR A 59 -9.96 -8.98 -4.77
CA THR A 59 -10.82 -8.14 -5.59
C THR A 59 -12.15 -8.83 -5.84
N ILE A 60 -13.23 -8.05 -5.80
CA ILE A 60 -14.57 -8.51 -6.17
C ILE A 60 -15.15 -7.50 -7.14
N THR A 61 -15.37 -7.95 -8.36
CA THR A 61 -16.03 -7.17 -9.40
C THR A 61 -17.56 -7.27 -9.22
N PRO A 62 -18.30 -6.15 -9.25
CA PRO A 62 -19.76 -6.19 -9.24
C PRO A 62 -20.29 -7.05 -10.40
N GLY A 63 -21.11 -8.06 -10.08
CA GLY A 63 -21.69 -8.98 -11.07
C GLY A 63 -20.95 -10.32 -11.25
N GLU A 64 -19.77 -10.49 -10.63
CA GLU A 64 -19.04 -11.78 -10.57
C GLU A 64 -19.26 -12.53 -9.24
N GLU A 65 -20.20 -12.04 -8.43
CA GLU A 65 -20.60 -12.68 -7.19
C GLU A 65 -21.21 -14.06 -7.52
N GLU A 66 -20.53 -15.13 -7.09
CA GLU A 66 -21.04 -16.53 -7.04
C GLU A 66 -20.68 -17.51 -8.17
N SER A 67 -19.59 -17.33 -8.92
CA SER A 67 -18.98 -18.50 -9.56
C SER A 67 -18.20 -19.31 -8.52
N PHE A 68 -18.69 -20.51 -8.15
CA PHE A 68 -17.94 -21.47 -7.31
C PHE A 68 -16.55 -21.83 -7.87
N PHE A 69 -16.28 -21.46 -9.12
CA PHE A 69 -15.04 -21.70 -9.84
C PHE A 69 -14.17 -20.44 -10.05
N SER A 70 -14.61 -19.24 -9.66
CA SER A 70 -13.73 -18.08 -9.67
C SER A 70 -12.76 -18.21 -8.50
N LYS A 71 -11.57 -18.71 -8.82
CA LYS A 71 -10.42 -18.71 -7.91
C LYS A 71 -10.23 -17.25 -7.50
N LYS A 72 -10.52 -16.92 -6.24
CA LYS A 72 -10.29 -15.57 -5.71
C LYS A 72 -8.79 -15.33 -5.70
N GLU A 73 -8.28 -14.78 -6.80
CA GLU A 73 -6.89 -14.41 -6.91
C GLU A 73 -6.63 -13.21 -5.99
N ARG A 74 -5.52 -13.29 -5.26
CA ARG A 74 -5.08 -12.20 -4.41
C ARG A 74 -4.27 -11.27 -5.29
N ASP A 75 -4.69 -10.01 -5.31
CA ASP A 75 -3.94 -8.93 -5.94
C ASP A 75 -2.96 -8.34 -4.94
N TYR A 76 -1.84 -7.86 -5.47
CA TYR A 76 -0.77 -7.27 -4.69
C TYR A 76 -0.40 -5.90 -5.23
N LYS A 77 -0.26 -4.93 -4.32
CA LYS A 77 0.22 -3.58 -4.63
C LYS A 77 1.42 -3.23 -3.79
N VAL A 78 2.46 -2.68 -4.42
CA VAL A 78 3.65 -2.15 -3.75
C VAL A 78 3.56 -0.63 -3.74
N PHE A 79 3.64 -0.05 -2.55
CA PHE A 79 3.66 1.40 -2.33
C PHE A 79 5.07 1.83 -1.98
N LYS A 80 5.61 2.80 -2.74
CA LYS A 80 6.86 3.47 -2.41
C LYS A 80 6.53 4.76 -1.66
N ILE A 81 7.00 4.86 -0.42
CA ILE A 81 6.61 5.94 0.49
C ILE A 81 7.85 6.65 0.98
N ASN A 82 7.89 7.97 0.84
CA ASN A 82 8.99 8.78 1.34
C ASN A 82 9.05 8.71 2.87
N ALA A 83 10.19 8.27 3.40
CA ALA A 83 10.39 8.02 4.83
C ALA A 83 10.46 9.30 5.67
N GLU A 84 10.62 10.47 5.05
CA GLU A 84 10.63 11.76 5.74
C GLU A 84 9.26 12.44 5.67
N THR A 85 8.59 12.39 4.52
CA THR A 85 7.36 13.18 4.28
C THR A 85 6.07 12.38 4.41
N SER A 86 6.12 11.05 4.46
CA SER A 86 4.97 10.14 4.35
C SER A 86 4.24 10.15 3.01
N GLU A 87 4.76 10.87 2.02
CA GLU A 87 4.18 10.93 0.68
C GLU A 87 4.31 9.59 -0.04
N VAL A 88 3.22 9.15 -0.68
CA VAL A 88 3.24 7.97 -1.56
C VAL A 88 3.70 8.42 -2.94
N GLU A 89 4.96 8.10 -3.29
CA GLU A 89 5.57 8.50 -4.56
C GLU A 89 5.14 7.60 -5.72
N SER A 90 4.81 6.34 -5.45
CA SER A 90 4.25 5.44 -6.47
C SER A 90 3.47 4.27 -5.86
N MET A 91 2.56 3.73 -6.67
CA MET A 91 1.86 2.46 -6.44
C MET A 91 2.02 1.59 -7.68
N LYS A 92 2.50 0.35 -7.52
CA LYS A 92 2.71 -0.61 -8.62
C LYS A 92 1.97 -1.92 -8.35
N ILE A 93 1.60 -2.62 -9.41
CA ILE A 93 1.19 -4.03 -9.32
C ILE A 93 2.44 -4.87 -9.09
N ARG A 94 2.34 -5.91 -8.25
CA ARG A 94 3.37 -6.94 -8.11
C ARG A 94 2.91 -8.17 -8.89
N GLU A 95 3.60 -8.46 -9.98
CA GLU A 95 3.48 -9.74 -10.67
C GLU A 95 4.33 -10.75 -9.88
N LEU A 96 3.74 -11.89 -9.53
CA LEU A 96 4.41 -13.02 -8.89
C LEU A 96 4.72 -14.10 -9.91
#